data_AF-A0A564ZD76-F1
#
_entry.id   AF-A0A564ZD76-F1
#
_cell.length_a   1.000
_cell.length_b   1.000
_cell.length_c   1.000
_cell.angle_alpha   90.00
_cell.angle_beta   90.00
_cell.angle_gamma   90.00
#
_symmetry.space_group_name_H-M   'P 1'
#
loop_
_entity.id
_entity.type
_entity.pdbx_description
1 polymer ?
#
loop_
_entity_poly.entity_id
_entity_poly.type
_entity_poly.pdbx_seq_one_letter_code
_entity_poly.pdbx_strand_id
1 'polypeptide(L)'
;MATQSKQKKLKGGRQKLKLFRANEPLKSVLMWGINHSLTTLQHMKPRAVLLKDDFKAYLKIKVKGHLFNKENMPSRFKFKEYCPLAFQNLRERFSVDTNDYWESFTRYQPLWDTVSGKSGSKLLVTYNRHYVLKTISSEEVEQMHHFIENYHEYVVNVHGQTLLPQYLGMYRITVNDQETYLLAMRNVFSPRVTIHRKYDLKGLHRPHSRPGSVVDREANEKEKNSKWKQSRSRRVSGGK
;
A
#
# COMPACT_ATOMS: atom_id res chain seq x y z
N MET A 1 47.94 -32.35 29.63
CA MET A 1 46.47 -32.33 29.80
C MET A 1 45.87 -31.53 28.64
N ALA A 2 45.21 -32.19 27.70
CA ALA A 2 44.63 -31.55 26.52
C ALA A 2 43.14 -31.24 26.76
N THR A 3 42.77 -29.96 26.77
CA THR A 3 41.40 -29.48 26.93
C THR A 3 40.62 -29.64 25.62
N GLN A 4 39.71 -30.62 25.56
CA GLN A 4 38.78 -30.76 24.44
C GLN A 4 37.64 -29.73 24.57
N SER A 5 37.60 -28.78 23.64
CA SER A 5 36.49 -27.85 23.49
C SER A 5 35.28 -28.57 22.89
N LYS A 6 34.21 -28.75 23.68
CA LYS A 6 32.92 -29.27 23.22
C LYS A 6 32.19 -28.21 22.39
N GLN A 7 32.25 -28.34 21.07
CA GLN A 7 31.37 -27.62 20.15
C GLN A 7 29.92 -28.08 20.37
N LYS A 8 29.12 -27.26 21.08
CA LYS A 8 27.66 -27.42 21.13
C LYS A 8 27.10 -27.12 19.74
N LYS A 9 26.71 -28.16 19.01
CA LYS A 9 25.82 -28.04 17.84
C LYS A 9 24.47 -27.49 18.31
N LEU A 10 24.27 -26.18 18.13
CA LEU A 10 22.96 -25.55 18.22
C LEU A 10 22.08 -26.19 17.15
N LYS A 11 21.15 -27.06 17.58
CA LYS A 11 20.08 -27.57 16.72
C LYS A 11 19.24 -26.36 16.31
N GLY A 12 19.34 -25.98 15.03
CA GLY A 12 18.53 -24.92 14.43
C GLY A 12 17.06 -25.25 14.62
N GLY A 13 16.41 -24.57 15.55
CA GLY A 13 14.97 -24.62 15.68
C GLY A 13 14.35 -24.16 14.36
N ARG A 14 13.45 -24.97 13.79
CA ARG A 14 12.59 -24.52 12.69
C ARG A 14 11.85 -23.27 13.19
N GLN A 15 12.31 -22.09 12.75
CA GLN A 15 11.58 -20.86 13.00
C GLN A 15 10.22 -21.04 12.33
N LYS A 16 9.15 -21.16 13.13
CA LYS A 16 7.77 -21.20 12.65
C LYS A 16 7.42 -19.80 12.12
N LEU A 17 8.01 -19.43 10.99
CA LEU A 17 7.68 -18.19 10.30
C LEU A 17 6.23 -18.29 9.85
N LYS A 18 5.41 -17.31 10.27
CA LYS A 18 4.03 -17.15 9.78
C LYS A 18 4.10 -17.08 8.25
N LEU A 19 3.59 -18.10 7.57
CA LEU A 19 3.65 -18.16 6.12
C LEU A 19 2.52 -17.32 5.55
N PHE A 20 2.87 -16.17 4.99
CA PHE A 20 1.91 -15.28 4.33
C PHE A 20 1.55 -15.84 2.96
N ARG A 21 0.30 -16.31 2.84
CA ARG A 21 -0.23 -16.89 1.61
C ARG A 21 -1.30 -15.96 1.05
N ALA A 22 -1.11 -15.51 -0.18
CA ALA A 22 -2.11 -14.80 -0.96
C ALA A 22 -2.33 -15.54 -2.30
N ASN A 23 -3.35 -15.13 -3.05
CA ASN A 23 -3.67 -15.68 -4.37
C ASN A 23 -2.73 -15.18 -5.49
N GLU A 24 -1.83 -14.24 -5.18
CA GLU A 24 -0.86 -13.69 -6.10
C GLU A 24 0.52 -13.59 -5.41
N PRO A 25 1.62 -13.94 -6.10
CA PRO A 25 2.97 -13.83 -5.54
C PRO A 25 3.31 -12.43 -5.01
N LEU A 26 2.87 -11.37 -5.70
CA LEU A 26 3.07 -9.98 -5.29
C LEU A 26 2.51 -9.71 -3.89
N LYS A 27 1.28 -10.15 -3.62
CA LYS A 27 0.61 -9.97 -2.32
C LYS A 27 1.30 -10.77 -1.23
N SER A 28 1.70 -12.01 -1.51
CA SER A 28 2.44 -12.82 -0.54
C SER A 28 3.76 -12.16 -0.13
N VAL A 29 4.52 -11.65 -1.11
CA VAL A 29 5.79 -10.94 -0.85
C VAL A 29 5.58 -9.61 -0.13
N LEU A 30 4.53 -8.87 -0.47
CA LEU A 30 4.13 -7.64 0.23
C LEU A 30 3.86 -7.90 1.71
N MET A 31 2.99 -8.85 2.02
CA MET A 31 2.63 -9.20 3.39
C MET A 31 3.86 -9.66 4.19
N TRP A 32 4.68 -10.52 3.59
CA TRP A 32 5.93 -10.99 4.18
C TRP A 32 6.93 -9.84 4.42
N GLY A 33 7.09 -8.96 3.44
CA GLY A 33 8.02 -7.85 3.48
C GLY A 33 7.65 -6.80 4.52
N ILE A 34 6.37 -6.42 4.60
CA ILE A 34 5.86 -5.52 5.64
C ILE A 34 6.04 -6.15 7.03
N ASN A 35 5.70 -7.44 7.19
CA ASN A 35 5.92 -8.13 8.46
C ASN A 35 7.40 -8.10 8.87
N HIS A 36 8.31 -8.40 7.94
CA HIS A 36 9.75 -8.39 8.21
C HIS A 36 10.26 -6.99 8.53
N SER A 37 9.86 -5.98 7.76
CA SER A 37 10.20 -4.57 8.01
C SER A 37 9.79 -4.13 9.42
N LEU A 38 8.53 -4.34 9.78
CA LEU A 38 8.00 -3.93 11.09
C LEU A 38 8.67 -4.67 12.23
N THR A 39 8.93 -5.97 12.07
CA THR A 39 9.70 -6.76 13.04
C THR A 39 11.08 -6.16 13.23
N THR A 40 11.78 -5.82 12.15
CA THR A 40 13.12 -5.22 12.22
C THR A 40 13.08 -3.86 12.92
N LEU A 41 12.11 -3.01 12.59
CA LEU A 41 11.94 -1.68 13.19
C LEU A 41 11.65 -1.74 14.70
N GLN A 42 10.92 -2.74 15.18
CA GLN A 42 10.66 -2.92 16.62
C GLN A 42 11.94 -3.14 17.45
N HIS A 43 13.00 -3.66 16.85
CA HIS A 43 14.28 -3.90 17.53
C HIS A 43 15.23 -2.70 17.43
N MET A 44 14.88 -1.67 16.66
CA MET A 44 15.68 -0.46 16.55
C MET A 44 15.39 0.48 17.72
N LYS A 45 16.43 1.07 18.30
CA LYS A 45 16.26 2.05 19.38
C LYS A 45 15.50 3.28 18.86
N PRO A 46 14.43 3.73 19.53
CA PRO A 46 13.73 4.96 19.17
C PRO A 46 14.72 6.13 19.16
N ARG A 47 14.68 6.94 18.09
CA ARG A 47 15.41 8.21 18.02
C ARG A 47 14.42 9.36 18.07
N ALA A 48 14.74 10.39 18.86
CA ALA A 48 13.85 11.55 19.05
C ALA A 48 13.76 12.45 17.82
N VAL A 49 14.77 12.44 16.95
CA VAL A 49 14.87 13.32 15.78
C VAL A 49 15.28 12.49 14.56
N LEU A 50 14.66 12.78 13.41
CA LEU A 50 15.08 12.24 12.12
C LEU A 50 16.24 13.05 11.54
N LEU A 51 17.21 12.36 10.96
CA LEU A 51 18.32 12.97 10.23
C LEU A 51 18.00 13.04 8.74
N LYS A 52 18.68 13.92 8.00
CA LYS A 52 18.54 14.01 6.53
C LYS A 52 18.77 12.67 5.82
N ASP A 53 19.70 11.87 6.33
CA ASP A 53 20.00 10.54 5.77
C ASP A 53 18.83 9.55 5.93
N ASP A 54 17.92 9.75 6.88
CA ASP A 54 16.76 8.88 7.09
C ASP A 54 15.75 8.98 5.92
N PHE A 55 15.74 10.10 5.18
CA PHE A 55 14.95 10.30 3.97
C PHE A 55 15.60 9.73 2.70
N LYS A 56 16.83 9.23 2.81
CA LYS A 56 17.56 8.51 1.73
C LYS A 56 17.80 7.04 2.08
N ALA A 57 17.63 6.67 3.35
CA ALA A 57 17.80 5.33 3.85
C ALA A 57 16.82 4.33 3.21
N TYR A 58 17.19 3.06 3.21
CA TYR A 58 16.33 1.98 2.75
C TYR A 58 16.66 0.66 3.46
N LEU A 59 15.65 -0.19 3.59
CA LEU A 59 15.79 -1.59 3.97
C LEU A 59 15.63 -2.44 2.72
N LYS A 60 16.60 -3.31 2.39
CA LYS A 60 16.52 -4.20 1.22
C LYS A 60 16.81 -5.64 1.61
N ILE A 61 15.91 -6.53 1.23
CA ILE A 61 15.98 -7.96 1.52
C ILE A 61 15.90 -8.71 0.20
N LYS A 62 16.79 -9.69 0.02
CA LYS A 62 16.81 -10.56 -1.16
C LYS A 62 16.72 -12.00 -0.68
N VAL A 63 15.61 -12.65 -1.01
CA VAL A 63 15.39 -14.06 -0.68
C VAL A 63 15.74 -14.91 -1.90
N LYS A 64 16.58 -15.92 -1.69
CA LYS A 64 16.94 -16.94 -2.69
C LYS A 64 16.65 -18.31 -2.10
N GLY A 65 15.90 -19.15 -2.81
CA GLY A 65 15.62 -20.52 -2.38
C GLY A 65 14.68 -20.59 -1.20
N HIS A 66 13.55 -19.87 -1.24
CA HIS A 66 12.51 -20.01 -0.22
C HIS A 66 11.96 -21.44 -0.24
N LEU A 67 12.30 -22.24 0.78
CA LEU A 67 12.02 -23.69 0.86
C LEU A 67 10.56 -24.04 1.24
N PHE A 68 9.66 -23.05 1.29
CA PHE A 68 8.25 -23.26 1.60
C PHE A 68 7.38 -23.08 0.34
N ASN A 69 6.82 -24.20 -0.12
CA ASN A 69 5.69 -24.40 -1.05
C ASN A 69 5.59 -23.43 -2.26
N LYS A 70 5.84 -23.97 -3.46
CA LYS A 70 6.10 -23.24 -4.73
C LYS A 70 4.93 -22.43 -5.31
N GLU A 71 3.68 -22.67 -4.91
CA GLU A 71 2.55 -22.11 -5.68
C GLU A 71 2.27 -20.63 -5.38
N ASN A 72 2.36 -20.18 -4.12
CA ASN A 72 1.88 -18.84 -3.74
C ASN A 72 2.97 -17.91 -3.19
N MET A 73 4.12 -18.44 -2.76
CA MET A 73 5.28 -17.65 -2.35
C MET A 73 6.44 -17.92 -3.32
N PRO A 74 6.97 -16.90 -4.02
CA PRO A 74 8.03 -17.13 -4.99
C PRO A 74 9.31 -17.61 -4.31
N SER A 75 10.04 -18.52 -4.96
CA SER A 75 11.31 -19.06 -4.46
C SER A 75 12.43 -18.00 -4.43
N ARG A 76 12.30 -16.96 -5.25
CA ARG A 76 13.21 -15.82 -5.35
C ARG A 76 12.41 -14.54 -5.49
N PHE A 77 12.68 -13.60 -4.59
CA PHE A 77 12.09 -12.27 -4.64
C PHE A 77 12.98 -11.26 -3.93
N LYS A 78 12.71 -9.98 -4.17
CA LYS A 78 13.32 -8.87 -3.45
C LYS A 78 12.22 -8.03 -2.84
N PHE A 79 12.45 -7.54 -1.64
CA PHE A 79 11.63 -6.52 -1.00
C PHE A 79 12.53 -5.36 -0.62
N LYS A 80 12.11 -4.13 -0.93
CA LYS A 80 12.78 -2.92 -0.50
C LYS A 80 11.74 -1.99 0.11
N GLU A 81 12.02 -1.47 1.30
CA GLU A 81 11.29 -0.35 1.89
C GLU A 81 12.18 0.89 1.81
N TYR A 82 11.59 2.01 1.40
CA TYR A 82 12.26 3.30 1.33
C TYR A 82 11.96 4.11 2.59
N CYS A 83 12.94 4.86 3.09
CA CYS A 83 12.83 5.80 4.21
C CYS A 83 12.10 5.22 5.44
N PRO A 84 12.48 4.03 5.95
CA PRO A 84 11.66 3.29 6.90
C PRO A 84 11.38 4.07 8.20
N LEU A 85 12.36 4.83 8.69
CA LEU A 85 12.20 5.66 9.89
C LEU A 85 11.37 6.92 9.64
N ALA A 86 11.49 7.55 8.46
CA ALA A 86 10.63 8.67 8.10
C ALA A 86 9.16 8.25 8.03
N PHE A 87 8.86 7.10 7.42
CA PHE A 87 7.49 6.56 7.38
C PHE A 87 7.00 6.00 8.72
N GLN A 88 7.90 5.52 9.59
CA GLN A 88 7.54 5.21 10.98
C GLN A 88 7.08 6.48 11.70
N ASN A 89 7.83 7.58 11.62
CA ASN A 89 7.45 8.82 12.27
C ASN A 89 6.18 9.43 11.66
N LEU A 90 6.00 9.38 10.34
CA LEU A 90 4.74 9.80 9.70
C LEU A 90 3.53 9.01 10.23
N ARG A 91 3.67 7.69 10.42
CA ARG A 91 2.60 6.87 11.02
C ARG A 91 2.27 7.34 12.44
N GLU A 92 3.27 7.63 13.26
CA GLU A 92 3.05 8.19 14.60
C GLU A 92 2.32 9.54 14.55
N ARG A 93 2.74 10.45 13.65
CA ARG A 93 2.10 11.78 13.47
C ARG A 93 0.65 11.69 12.98
N PHE A 94 0.32 10.66 12.22
CA PHE A 94 -1.06 10.37 11.80
C PHE A 94 -1.85 9.50 12.78
N SER A 95 -1.32 9.26 13.98
CA SER A 95 -1.94 8.41 15.01
C SER A 95 -2.29 7.02 14.47
N VAL A 96 -1.39 6.45 13.67
CA VAL A 96 -1.48 5.06 13.19
C VAL A 96 -0.75 4.18 14.19
N ASP A 97 -1.50 3.33 14.89
CA ASP A 97 -0.91 2.31 15.73
C ASP A 97 -0.12 1.29 14.89
N THR A 98 1.05 0.91 15.39
CA THR A 98 1.97 0.02 14.65
C THR A 98 1.40 -1.40 14.54
N ASN A 99 0.72 -1.90 15.58
CA ASN A 99 0.11 -3.23 15.56
C ASN A 99 -1.13 -3.23 14.67
N ASP A 100 -1.96 -2.19 14.71
CA ASP A 100 -3.10 -2.05 13.79
C ASP A 100 -2.64 -2.00 12.33
N TYR A 101 -1.60 -1.22 12.04
CA TYR A 101 -1.00 -1.18 10.69
C TYR A 101 -0.48 -2.56 10.29
N TRP A 102 0.26 -3.23 11.17
CA TRP A 102 0.78 -4.58 10.94
C TRP A 102 -0.35 -5.57 10.64
N GLU A 103 -1.36 -5.63 11.49
CA GLU A 103 -2.47 -6.56 11.37
C GLU A 103 -3.26 -6.31 10.07
N SER A 104 -3.48 -5.04 9.72
CA SER A 104 -4.18 -4.63 8.50
C SER A 104 -3.55 -5.20 7.23
N PHE A 105 -2.22 -5.30 7.17
CA PHE A 105 -1.50 -5.84 6.02
C PHE A 105 -1.27 -7.35 6.09
N THR A 106 -1.29 -7.97 7.28
CA THR A 106 -0.76 -9.34 7.44
C THR A 106 -1.78 -10.37 7.90
N ARG A 107 -2.96 -9.95 8.40
CA ARG A 107 -4.01 -10.88 8.84
C ARG A 107 -4.69 -11.55 7.65
N TYR A 108 -5.02 -10.78 6.63
CA TYR A 108 -5.62 -11.24 5.38
C TYR A 108 -4.99 -10.52 4.19
N GLN A 109 -5.01 -11.17 3.02
CA GLN A 109 -4.46 -10.58 1.80
C GLN A 109 -5.21 -9.29 1.41
N PRO A 110 -4.49 -8.25 0.96
CA PRO A 110 -5.12 -7.09 0.34
C PRO A 110 -5.85 -7.47 -0.95
N LEU A 111 -6.93 -6.75 -1.24
CA LEU A 111 -7.79 -6.97 -2.41
C LEU A 111 -7.58 -5.84 -3.42
N TRP A 112 -7.57 -6.16 -4.71
CA TRP A 112 -7.58 -5.11 -5.73
C TRP A 112 -8.90 -4.33 -5.66
N ASP A 113 -8.82 -3.01 -5.69
CA ASP A 113 -10.02 -2.17 -5.85
C ASP A 113 -10.59 -2.42 -7.25
N THR A 114 -11.86 -2.81 -7.32
CA THR A 114 -12.56 -3.08 -8.59
C THR A 114 -12.89 -1.79 -9.34
N VAL A 115 -12.85 -0.66 -8.66
CA VAL A 115 -13.05 0.67 -9.25
C VAL A 115 -11.68 1.23 -9.61
N SER A 116 -11.17 0.84 -10.79
CA SER A 116 -9.93 1.43 -11.31
C SER A 116 -10.12 2.94 -11.47
N GLY A 117 -9.38 3.75 -10.72
CA GLY A 117 -9.36 5.20 -10.91
C GLY A 117 -8.93 5.56 -12.33
N LYS A 118 -9.41 6.70 -12.86
CA LYS A 118 -9.12 7.19 -14.21
C LYS A 118 -7.62 7.24 -14.58
N SER A 119 -6.73 7.28 -13.58
CA SER A 119 -5.27 7.28 -13.73
C SER A 119 -4.68 5.94 -14.22
N GLY A 120 -5.46 4.86 -14.30
CA GLY A 120 -4.97 3.53 -14.70
C GLY A 120 -4.06 2.85 -13.65
N SER A 121 -3.74 3.54 -12.55
CA SER A 121 -2.98 2.98 -11.43
C SER A 121 -3.86 2.02 -10.63
N LYS A 122 -3.35 0.79 -10.43
CA LYS A 122 -4.03 -0.24 -9.65
C LYS A 122 -3.92 0.10 -8.17
N LEU A 123 -5.02 -0.07 -7.43
CA LEU A 123 -5.07 0.12 -5.99
C LEU A 123 -5.27 -1.24 -5.30
N LEU A 124 -4.47 -1.53 -4.29
CA LEU A 124 -4.72 -2.63 -3.34
C LEU A 124 -5.29 -2.04 -2.05
N VAL A 125 -6.38 -2.60 -1.57
CA VAL A 125 -7.05 -2.18 -0.34
C VAL A 125 -6.89 -3.28 0.70
N THR A 126 -6.48 -2.90 1.90
CA THR A 126 -6.42 -3.82 3.06
C THR A 126 -7.80 -4.42 3.37
N TYR A 127 -7.85 -5.59 3.99
CA TYR A 127 -9.12 -6.31 4.20
C TYR A 127 -10.12 -5.51 5.06
N ASN A 128 -9.63 -4.74 6.02
CA ASN A 128 -10.41 -3.84 6.88
C ASN A 128 -10.60 -2.44 6.26
N ARG A 129 -10.08 -2.23 5.05
CA ARG A 129 -10.16 -0.99 4.26
C ARG A 129 -9.59 0.24 4.96
N HIS A 130 -8.73 0.09 5.96
CA HIS A 130 -8.08 1.23 6.63
C HIS A 130 -6.99 1.87 5.78
N TYR A 131 -6.31 1.07 4.96
CA TYR A 131 -5.18 1.49 4.13
C TYR A 131 -5.33 1.06 2.69
N VAL A 132 -4.75 1.87 1.80
CA VAL A 132 -4.67 1.64 0.36
C VAL A 132 -3.20 1.68 -0.06
N LEU A 133 -2.79 0.76 -0.93
CA LEU A 133 -1.51 0.79 -1.64
C LEU A 133 -1.78 1.16 -3.09
N LYS A 134 -1.24 2.30 -3.53
CA LYS A 134 -1.26 2.70 -4.93
C LYS A 134 -0.03 2.12 -5.63
N THR A 135 -0.23 1.46 -6.77
CA THR A 135 0.88 1.18 -7.69
C THR A 135 1.34 2.48 -8.33
N ILE A 136 2.62 2.80 -8.16
CA ILE A 136 3.26 4.01 -8.68
C ILE A 136 4.38 3.66 -9.66
N SER A 137 4.79 4.60 -10.50
CA SER A 137 5.94 4.43 -11.39
C SER A 137 7.28 4.69 -10.70
N SER A 138 8.39 4.35 -11.36
CA SER A 138 9.75 4.70 -10.90
C SER A 138 9.95 6.22 -10.78
N GLU A 139 9.37 6.98 -11.70
CA GLU A 139 9.44 8.44 -11.74
C GLU A 139 8.63 9.04 -10.58
N GLU A 140 7.45 8.49 -10.27
CA GLU A 140 6.69 8.88 -9.07
C GLU A 140 7.47 8.58 -7.78
N VAL A 141 8.22 7.47 -7.70
CA VAL A 141 9.08 7.18 -6.54
C VAL A 141 10.20 8.21 -6.40
N GLU A 142 10.83 8.59 -7.52
CA GLU A 142 11.84 9.64 -7.53
C GLU A 142 11.25 10.97 -7.09
N GLN A 143 10.08 11.37 -7.60
CA GLN A 143 9.37 12.56 -7.15
C GLN A 143 9.06 12.52 -5.66
N MET A 144 8.57 11.39 -5.13
CA MET A 144 8.35 11.20 -3.69
C MET A 144 9.63 11.49 -2.90
N HIS A 145 10.79 11.00 -3.33
CA HIS A 145 12.07 11.30 -2.66
C HIS A 145 12.45 12.78 -2.68
N HIS A 146 12.04 13.54 -3.70
CA HIS A 146 12.32 14.97 -3.77
C HIS A 146 11.51 15.80 -2.77
N PHE A 147 10.28 15.37 -2.43
CA PHE A 147 9.41 16.16 -1.56
C PHE A 147 9.12 15.53 -0.18
N ILE A 148 9.53 14.29 0.08
CA ILE A 148 9.18 13.58 1.34
C ILE A 148 9.70 14.31 2.60
N GLU A 149 10.85 14.97 2.53
CA GLU A 149 11.42 15.77 3.63
C GLU A 149 10.51 16.98 3.91
N ASN A 150 10.18 17.77 2.89
CA ASN A 150 9.27 18.92 3.00
C ASN A 150 7.86 18.50 3.44
N TYR A 151 7.37 17.35 2.95
CA TYR A 151 6.08 16.81 3.35
C TYR A 151 6.07 16.39 4.82
N HIS A 152 7.14 15.76 5.31
CA HIS A 152 7.28 15.42 6.72
C HIS A 152 7.28 16.67 7.60
N GLU A 153 8.05 17.70 7.23
CA GLU A 153 8.07 18.98 7.95
C GLU A 153 6.67 19.62 7.99
N TYR A 154 5.98 19.68 6.85
CA TYR A 154 4.61 20.14 6.78
C TYR A 154 3.68 19.37 7.72
N VAL A 155 3.73 18.03 7.70
CA VAL A 155 2.88 17.16 8.55
C VAL A 155 3.14 17.39 10.04
N VAL A 156 4.41 17.61 10.43
CA VAL A 156 4.77 17.95 11.81
C VAL A 156 4.15 19.29 12.20
N ASN A 157 4.28 20.31 11.35
CA ASN A 157 3.79 21.66 11.63
C ASN A 157 2.26 21.74 11.71
N VAL A 158 1.54 20.98 10.90
CA VAL A 158 0.06 20.90 10.95
C VAL A 158 -0.46 19.83 11.91
N HIS A 159 0.41 19.23 12.72
CA HIS A 159 0.04 18.20 13.71
C HIS A 159 -0.75 17.02 13.09
N GLY A 160 -0.39 16.60 11.87
CA GLY A 160 -1.07 15.53 11.15
C GLY A 160 -2.46 15.86 10.59
N GLN A 161 -2.97 17.07 10.83
CA GLN A 161 -4.29 17.51 10.36
C GLN A 161 -4.19 18.08 8.95
N THR A 162 -4.36 17.22 7.94
CA THR A 162 -4.27 17.63 6.53
C THR A 162 -5.26 16.86 5.66
N LEU A 163 -5.64 17.47 4.54
CA LEU A 163 -6.39 16.84 3.44
C LEU A 163 -5.46 16.16 2.42
N LEU A 164 -4.14 16.36 2.52
CA LEU A 164 -3.19 15.66 1.68
C LEU A 164 -3.21 14.15 1.95
N PRO A 165 -2.83 13.31 0.97
CA PRO A 165 -2.76 11.87 1.18
C PRO A 165 -1.79 11.55 2.32
N GLN A 166 -2.27 10.84 3.34
CA GLN A 166 -1.45 10.46 4.48
C GLN A 166 -0.54 9.29 4.08
N TYR A 167 0.69 9.56 3.64
CA TYR A 167 1.66 8.53 3.24
C TYR A 167 2.23 7.80 4.46
N LEU A 168 2.21 6.46 4.42
CA LEU A 168 2.53 5.59 5.56
C LEU A 168 3.65 4.58 5.27
N GLY A 169 4.07 4.46 4.02
CA GLY A 169 5.15 3.57 3.61
C GLY A 169 5.34 3.57 2.10
N MET A 170 6.56 3.30 1.64
CA MET A 170 6.88 3.18 0.23
C MET A 170 7.73 1.94 0.00
N TYR A 171 7.31 1.08 -0.91
CA TYR A 171 7.86 -0.26 -1.10
C TYR A 171 8.18 -0.53 -2.57
N ARG A 172 9.24 -1.30 -2.81
CA ARG A 172 9.51 -1.95 -4.09
C ARG A 172 9.57 -3.45 -3.88
N ILE A 173 8.79 -4.16 -4.68
CA ILE A 173 8.75 -5.61 -4.71
C ILE A 173 9.28 -6.08 -6.06
N THR A 174 10.18 -7.06 -6.05
CA THR A 174 10.64 -7.71 -7.28
C THR A 174 10.28 -9.19 -7.21
N VAL A 175 9.43 -9.64 -8.14
CA VAL A 175 9.05 -11.05 -8.31
C VAL A 175 9.23 -11.39 -9.78
N ASN A 176 9.87 -12.53 -10.09
CA ASN A 176 10.17 -12.95 -11.47
C ASN A 176 10.85 -11.83 -12.29
N ASP A 177 11.78 -11.11 -11.66
CA ASP A 177 12.51 -9.96 -12.20
C ASP A 177 11.65 -8.76 -12.66
N GLN A 178 10.33 -8.80 -12.43
CA GLN A 178 9.44 -7.66 -12.58
C GLN A 178 9.40 -6.85 -11.29
N GLU A 179 9.65 -5.54 -11.40
CA GLU A 179 9.58 -4.60 -10.28
C GLU A 179 8.18 -3.96 -10.20
N THR A 180 7.66 -3.84 -8.98
CA THR A 180 6.41 -3.15 -8.68
C THR A 180 6.65 -2.21 -7.50
N TYR A 181 6.29 -0.95 -7.68
CA TYR A 181 6.41 0.09 -6.67
C TYR A 181 5.05 0.37 -6.06
N LEU A 182 4.98 0.45 -4.73
CA LEU A 182 3.74 0.58 -3.98
C LEU A 182 3.90 1.69 -2.94
N LEU A 183 2.94 2.61 -2.94
CA LEU A 183 2.83 3.69 -1.96
C LEU A 183 1.63 3.41 -1.04
N ALA A 184 1.90 3.15 0.23
CA ALA A 184 0.88 2.95 1.26
C ALA A 184 0.37 4.31 1.77
N MET A 185 -0.94 4.43 1.86
CA MET A 185 -1.61 5.62 2.39
C MET A 185 -2.88 5.25 3.17
N ARG A 186 -3.33 6.14 4.05
CA ARG A 186 -4.63 5.99 4.73
C ARG A 186 -5.76 6.04 3.69
N ASN A 187 -6.75 5.16 3.84
CA ASN A 187 -7.96 5.25 3.05
C ASN A 187 -8.77 6.48 3.48
N VAL A 188 -9.13 7.33 2.52
CA VAL A 188 -9.98 8.52 2.76
C VAL A 188 -11.41 8.08 3.13
N PHE A 189 -11.85 6.93 2.64
CA PHE A 189 -13.18 6.42 2.93
C PHE A 189 -13.19 5.61 4.23
N SER A 190 -14.11 5.98 5.14
CA SER A 190 -14.33 5.20 6.35
C SER A 190 -14.80 3.78 6.03
N PRO A 191 -14.20 2.73 6.63
CA PRO A 191 -14.65 1.36 6.42
C PRO A 191 -16.03 1.08 7.04
N ARG A 192 -16.47 1.93 7.98
CA ARG A 192 -17.75 1.79 8.70
C ARG A 192 -18.94 2.38 7.93
N VAL A 193 -18.67 3.17 6.90
CA VAL A 193 -19.72 3.91 6.17
C VAL A 193 -19.82 3.39 4.75
N THR A 194 -21.04 3.07 4.33
CA THR A 194 -21.30 2.70 2.93
C THR A 194 -21.16 3.92 2.04
N ILE A 195 -20.26 3.85 1.06
CA ILE A 195 -20.09 4.90 0.05
C ILE A 195 -21.14 4.70 -1.04
N HIS A 196 -22.03 5.68 -1.19
CA HIS A 196 -23.11 5.62 -2.19
C HIS A 196 -22.70 6.24 -3.52
N ARG A 197 -21.86 7.29 -3.46
CA ARG A 197 -21.35 8.04 -4.62
C ARG A 197 -19.92 8.49 -4.33
N LYS A 198 -19.08 8.49 -5.38
CA LYS A 198 -17.71 9.03 -5.36
C LYS A 198 -17.63 10.13 -6.41
N TYR A 199 -16.91 11.21 -6.10
CA TYR A 199 -16.67 12.33 -7.00
C TYR A 199 -15.18 12.63 -7.02
N ASP A 200 -14.59 12.75 -8.21
CA ASP A 200 -13.24 13.28 -8.42
C ASP A 200 -13.38 14.74 -8.82
N LEU A 201 -13.26 15.64 -7.84
CA LEU A 201 -13.43 17.07 -8.05
C LEU A 201 -12.11 17.66 -8.55
N LYS A 202 -12.04 17.91 -9.86
CA LYS A 202 -10.96 18.70 -10.45
C LYS A 202 -11.49 20.09 -10.78
N GLY A 203 -11.09 21.07 -9.98
CA GLY A 203 -11.35 22.48 -10.25
C GLY A 203 -10.56 22.92 -11.47
N LEU A 204 -11.09 22.71 -12.67
CA LEU A 204 -10.61 23.36 -13.87
C LEU A 204 -10.99 24.84 -13.76
N HIS A 205 -10.10 25.66 -13.20
CA HIS A 205 -10.18 27.11 -13.39
C HIS A 205 -9.84 27.41 -14.85
N ARG A 206 -10.81 27.21 -15.75
CA ARG A 206 -10.78 27.80 -17.08
C ARG A 206 -11.34 29.20 -16.93
N PRO A 207 -10.58 30.27 -17.19
CA PRO A 207 -11.04 31.64 -16.97
C PRO A 207 -12.29 32.03 -17.80
N HIS A 208 -12.77 31.18 -18.71
CA HIS A 208 -13.91 31.45 -19.62
C HIS A 208 -15.01 30.37 -19.61
N SER A 209 -15.12 29.52 -18.58
CA SER A 209 -16.19 28.52 -18.50
C SER A 209 -17.23 28.89 -17.45
N ARG A 210 -18.51 28.95 -17.86
CA ARG A 210 -19.67 29.27 -16.99
C ARG A 210 -19.68 28.38 -15.73
N PRO A 211 -20.07 28.92 -14.56
CA PRO A 211 -20.15 28.13 -13.33
C PRO A 211 -21.27 27.08 -13.48
N GLY A 212 -20.92 25.79 -13.54
CA GLY A 212 -21.92 24.71 -13.51
C GLY A 212 -21.59 23.41 -14.26
N SER A 213 -20.51 23.31 -15.03
CA SER A 213 -20.12 22.08 -15.73
C SER A 213 -18.64 21.82 -15.48
N VAL A 214 -18.22 20.85 -14.67
CA VAL A 214 -18.29 19.41 -14.95
C VAL A 214 -18.32 18.66 -13.63
N VAL A 215 -19.43 17.97 -13.34
CA VAL A 215 -19.51 17.00 -12.24
C VAL A 215 -19.49 15.62 -12.88
N ASP A 216 -18.31 15.00 -12.96
CA ASP A 216 -18.21 13.64 -13.49
C ASP A 216 -18.81 12.67 -12.46
N ARG A 217 -20.01 12.18 -12.78
CA ARG A 217 -20.77 11.21 -11.96
C ARG A 217 -20.42 9.79 -12.40
N GLU A 218 -19.82 9.00 -11.51
CA GLU A 218 -19.72 7.55 -11.69
C GLU A 218 -20.98 6.87 -11.12
N ALA A 219 -21.70 6.14 -11.98
CA ALA A 219 -22.90 5.38 -11.64
C ALA A 219 -22.56 3.93 -11.26
N ASN A 220 -23.17 3.44 -10.18
CA ASN A 220 -22.96 2.08 -9.65
C ASN A 220 -23.64 1.00 -10.52
N GLU A 221 -23.21 -0.27 -10.41
CA GLU A 221 -23.67 -1.42 -11.22
C GLU A 221 -25.19 -1.62 -11.21
N LYS A 222 -25.88 -1.28 -10.11
CA LYS A 222 -27.35 -1.32 -10.04
C LYS A 222 -28.02 -0.33 -11.01
N GLU A 223 -27.42 0.85 -11.22
CA GLU A 223 -27.91 1.88 -12.16
C GLU A 223 -27.63 1.46 -13.62
N LYS A 224 -26.50 0.78 -13.88
CA LYS A 224 -26.19 0.20 -15.20
C LYS A 224 -27.18 -0.89 -15.59
N ASN A 225 -27.58 -1.75 -14.65
CA ASN A 225 -28.51 -2.84 -14.92
C ASN A 225 -29.94 -2.34 -15.16
N SER A 226 -30.36 -1.26 -14.50
CA SER A 226 -31.65 -0.59 -14.80
C SER A 226 -31.64 0.07 -16.19
N LYS A 227 -30.55 0.75 -16.57
CA LYS A 227 -30.42 1.34 -17.91
C LYS A 227 -30.45 0.28 -19.02
N TRP A 228 -29.86 -0.90 -18.79
CA TRP A 228 -29.90 -2.01 -19.74
C TRP A 228 -31.33 -2.56 -19.94
N LYS A 229 -32.13 -2.67 -18.87
CA LYS A 229 -33.53 -3.11 -18.98
C LYS A 229 -34.41 -2.09 -19.72
N GLN A 230 -34.19 -0.80 -19.49
CA GLN A 230 -34.94 0.28 -20.16
C GLN A 230 -34.63 0.38 -21.67
N SER A 231 -33.39 0.09 -22.07
CA SER A 231 -32.98 0.05 -23.49
C SER A 231 -33.54 -1.15 -24.26
N ARG A 232 -33.79 -2.29 -23.58
CA ARG A 232 -34.45 -3.46 -24.20
C ARG A 232 -35.95 -3.22 -24.43
N SER A 233 -36.63 -2.52 -23.52
CA SER A 233 -38.06 -2.21 -23.70
C SER A 233 -38.33 -1.26 -24.87
N ARG A 234 -37.37 -0.42 -25.27
CA ARG A 234 -37.51 0.50 -26.42
C ARG A 234 -37.24 -0.15 -27.78
N ARG A 235 -36.67 -1.36 -27.82
CA ARG A 235 -36.32 -2.02 -29.08
C ARG A 235 -37.41 -2.98 -29.62
N VAL A 236 -38.52 -3.14 -28.90
CA VAL A 236 -39.63 -4.04 -29.26
C VAL A 236 -40.86 -3.29 -29.82
N SER A 237 -40.89 -1.95 -29.78
CA SER A 237 -42.05 -1.15 -30.24
C SER A 237 -41.84 -0.43 -31.58
N GLY A 238 -40.88 -0.85 -32.40
CA GLY A 238 -40.53 -0.20 -33.66
C GLY A 238 -40.59 -1.18 -34.84
N GLY A 239 -41.74 -1.82 -35.03
CA GLY A 239 -42.06 -2.56 -36.24
C GLY A 239 -43.26 -1.93 -36.93
N LYS A 240 -43.02 -1.35 -38.12
CA LYS A 240 -43.91 -1.38 -39.28
C LYS A 240 -43.04 -1.39 -40.51
#